data_AF-A0A1R3XKE7-F1
#
_entry.id   AF-A0A1R3XKE7-F1
#
_cell.length_a   1.000
_cell.length_b   1.000
_cell.length_c   1.000
_cell.angle_alpha   90.00
_cell.angle_beta   90.00
_cell.angle_gamma   90.00
#
_symmetry.space_group_name_H-M   'P 1'
#
loop_
_entity.id
_entity.type
_entity.pdbx_description
1 polymer ?
#
loop_
_entity_poly.entity_id
_entity_poly.type
_entity_poly.pdbx_seq_one_letter_code
_entity_poly.pdbx_strand_id
1 'polypeptide(L)'
;MMRPIWEGGGKVLPLLILLLLPVLAGAETLVATREDGTEIARFDVPQGTEWCVLWNHSVKGFPVSDCYENQAGQMVLMHAHLPDFAAGLDHIPGRGRQVTDGQGGYFILDINEPVPGNAYVLRPGEGAVDHRLQVGEAVVSLSAVAPRERVRIALLGSIEQ
;
A
#
# COMPACT_ATOMS: atom_id res chain seq x y z
N MET A 1 12.91 -62.38 53.55
CA MET A 1 11.55 -62.06 53.09
C MET A 1 11.38 -60.54 53.19
N MET A 2 10.92 -59.90 52.11
CA MET A 2 10.39 -58.53 52.01
C MET A 2 11.36 -57.31 52.09
N ARG A 3 11.58 -56.67 50.93
CA ARG A 3 11.84 -55.22 50.75
C ARG A 3 10.54 -54.44 51.03
N PRO A 4 10.55 -53.13 51.36
CA PRO A 4 10.42 -52.10 50.31
C PRO A 4 11.26 -50.80 50.57
N ILE A 5 12.04 -50.28 49.61
CA ILE A 5 11.81 -49.14 48.65
C ILE A 5 11.51 -47.75 49.24
N TRP A 6 12.39 -46.78 48.94
CA TRP A 6 12.02 -45.45 48.41
C TRP A 6 13.25 -44.79 47.74
N GLU A 7 13.35 -44.89 46.41
CA GLU A 7 14.23 -44.04 45.60
C GLU A 7 13.42 -42.80 45.17
N GLY A 8 13.84 -41.62 45.63
CA GLY A 8 13.32 -40.33 45.18
C GLY A 8 14.01 -39.89 43.89
N GLY A 9 13.54 -40.37 42.74
CA GLY A 9 13.99 -39.93 41.42
C GLY A 9 13.43 -38.55 41.05
N GLY A 10 14.18 -37.49 41.31
CA GLY A 10 13.87 -36.14 40.84
C GLY A 10 14.01 -36.05 39.32
N LYS A 11 12.88 -36.03 38.61
CA LYS A 11 12.84 -35.71 37.17
C LYS A 11 12.98 -34.20 37.00
N VAL A 12 14.20 -33.73 36.73
CA VAL A 12 14.43 -32.39 36.20
C VAL A 12 14.00 -32.36 34.74
N LEU A 13 12.85 -31.76 34.48
CA LEU A 13 12.34 -31.49 33.13
C LEU A 13 13.10 -30.26 32.59
N PRO A 14 13.80 -30.34 31.44
CA PRO A 14 14.49 -29.18 30.91
C PRO A 14 13.45 -28.20 30.38
N LEU A 15 13.36 -27.03 31.02
CA LEU A 15 12.55 -25.91 30.58
C LEU A 15 13.19 -25.34 29.30
N LEU A 16 12.70 -25.79 28.15
CA LEU A 16 13.10 -25.27 26.85
C LEU A 16 12.51 -23.86 26.70
N ILE A 17 13.28 -22.84 27.11
CA ILE A 17 12.94 -21.43 26.86
C ILE A 17 13.14 -21.19 25.37
N LEU A 18 12.04 -21.20 24.61
CA LEU A 18 12.01 -20.77 23.22
C LEU A 18 12.20 -19.25 23.20
N LEU A 19 13.42 -18.79 22.92
CA LEU A 19 13.70 -17.38 22.66
C LEU A 19 13.01 -16.98 21.35
N LEU A 20 11.80 -16.45 21.46
CA LEU A 20 11.14 -15.72 20.36
C LEU A 20 11.92 -14.40 20.16
N LEU A 21 12.99 -14.48 19.37
CA LEU A 21 13.63 -13.30 18.82
C LEU A 21 12.60 -12.59 17.95
N PRO A 22 12.24 -11.32 18.23
CA PRO A 22 11.38 -10.58 17.33
C PRO A 22 12.11 -10.44 16.00
N VAL A 23 11.58 -11.09 14.98
CA VAL A 23 12.01 -10.82 13.60
C VAL A 23 11.57 -9.40 13.33
N LEU A 24 12.53 -8.46 13.35
CA LEU A 24 12.34 -7.14 12.76
C LEU A 24 12.17 -7.35 11.26
N ALA A 25 10.93 -7.63 10.84
CA ALA A 25 10.57 -7.54 9.43
C ALA A 25 10.81 -6.08 9.02
N GLY A 26 11.68 -5.87 8.04
CA GLY A 26 11.86 -4.55 7.47
C GLY A 26 10.54 -4.06 6.90
N ALA A 27 10.25 -2.76 7.01
CA ALA A 27 9.08 -2.20 6.35
C ALA A 27 9.25 -2.33 4.83
N GLU A 28 8.20 -2.75 4.13
CA GLU A 28 8.16 -2.65 2.68
C GLU A 28 8.27 -1.18 2.26
N THR A 29 8.81 -0.96 1.07
CA THR A 29 9.11 0.39 0.58
C THR A 29 8.33 0.70 -0.67
N LEU A 30 7.62 1.83 -0.68
CA LEU A 30 7.00 2.39 -1.86
C LEU A 30 8.05 3.24 -2.59
N VAL A 31 8.33 2.94 -3.85
CA VAL A 31 9.29 3.68 -4.67
C VAL A 31 8.65 4.11 -5.98
N ALA A 32 8.88 5.38 -6.34
CA ALA A 32 8.58 5.92 -7.65
C ALA A 32 9.88 6.17 -8.41
N THR A 33 10.03 5.60 -9.61
CA THR A 33 11.23 5.76 -10.44
C THR A 33 10.89 6.17 -11.87
N ARG A 34 11.76 6.98 -12.49
CA ARG A 34 11.76 7.19 -13.94
C ARG A 34 12.18 5.92 -14.68
N GLU A 35 12.02 5.93 -16.01
CA GLU A 35 12.40 4.84 -16.90
C GLU A 35 13.92 4.55 -16.88
N ASP A 36 14.75 5.57 -16.64
CA ASP A 36 16.21 5.43 -16.50
C ASP A 36 16.64 4.91 -15.10
N GLY A 37 15.70 4.64 -14.21
CA GLY A 37 15.95 4.18 -12.85
C GLY A 37 16.14 5.29 -11.82
N THR A 38 16.11 6.56 -12.22
CA THR A 38 16.21 7.69 -11.27
C THR A 38 15.02 7.70 -10.32
N GLU A 39 15.30 7.65 -9.02
CA GLU A 39 14.28 7.71 -7.98
C GLU A 39 13.68 9.12 -7.88
N ILE A 40 12.35 9.17 -7.78
CA ILE A 40 11.56 10.39 -7.55
C ILE A 40 11.12 10.47 -6.09
N ALA A 41 10.67 9.34 -5.53
CA ALA A 41 10.17 9.27 -4.17
C ALA A 41 10.39 7.88 -3.58
N ARG A 42 10.55 7.84 -2.26
CA ARG A 42 10.68 6.64 -1.44
C ARG A 42 10.00 6.85 -0.10
N PHE A 43 9.19 5.87 0.30
CA PHE A 43 8.47 5.89 1.58
C PHE A 43 8.51 4.50 2.23
N ASP A 44 8.70 4.46 3.54
CA ASP A 44 8.44 3.26 4.32
C ASP A 44 6.92 3.09 4.45
N VAL A 45 6.42 1.94 4.02
CA VAL A 45 5.00 1.59 4.02
C VAL A 45 4.84 0.20 4.64
N PRO A 46 5.04 0.06 5.96
CA PRO A 46 4.88 -1.23 6.63
C PRO A 46 3.46 -1.79 6.44
N GLN A 47 3.27 -3.09 6.71
CA GLN A 47 1.96 -3.73 6.62
C GLN A 47 0.85 -2.89 7.30
N GLY A 48 -0.28 -2.74 6.59
CA GLY A 48 -1.43 -1.94 7.00
C GLY A 48 -1.29 -0.45 6.71
N THR A 49 -0.17 0.01 6.14
CA THR A 49 0.00 1.42 5.77
C THR A 49 -0.74 1.72 4.49
N GLU A 50 -1.61 2.73 4.56
CA GLU A 50 -2.30 3.31 3.40
C GLU A 50 -1.45 4.40 2.73
N TRP A 51 -1.55 4.47 1.41
CA TRP A 51 -1.02 5.55 0.59
C TRP A 51 -1.92 5.79 -0.62
N CYS A 52 -1.89 7.00 -1.18
CA CYS A 52 -2.78 7.36 -2.29
C CYS A 52 -2.02 7.97 -3.47
N VAL A 53 -2.54 7.73 -4.67
CA VAL A 53 -2.31 8.58 -5.84
C VAL A 53 -3.38 9.66 -5.85
N LEU A 54 -2.97 10.92 -5.79
CA LEU A 54 -3.86 12.07 -5.94
C LEU A 54 -3.68 12.69 -7.31
N TRP A 55 -4.76 13.10 -7.96
CA TRP A 55 -4.70 13.80 -9.24
C TRP A 55 -5.95 14.67 -9.43
N ASN A 56 -5.90 15.64 -10.33
CA ASN A 56 -7.07 16.45 -10.66
C ASN A 56 -7.64 16.01 -12.00
N HIS A 57 -8.96 15.84 -12.07
CA HIS A 57 -9.64 15.45 -13.29
C HIS A 57 -9.38 16.45 -14.42
N SER A 58 -8.73 16.05 -15.51
CA SER A 58 -8.21 16.99 -16.51
C SER A 58 -9.26 17.90 -17.13
N VAL A 59 -10.51 17.44 -17.24
CA VAL A 59 -11.64 18.22 -17.80
C VAL A 59 -12.30 19.11 -16.75
N LYS A 60 -12.34 18.67 -15.49
CA LYS A 60 -13.19 19.29 -14.44
C LYS A 60 -12.41 19.97 -13.32
N GLY A 61 -11.13 19.64 -13.18
CA GLY A 61 -10.19 20.20 -12.20
C GLY A 61 -10.37 19.76 -10.76
N PHE A 62 -11.35 18.91 -10.42
CA PHE A 62 -11.54 18.43 -9.06
C PHE A 62 -10.55 17.32 -8.69
N PRO A 63 -10.19 17.17 -7.40
CA PRO A 63 -9.28 16.13 -6.95
C PRO A 63 -9.93 14.75 -6.96
N VAL A 64 -9.21 13.74 -7.43
CA VAL A 64 -9.54 12.32 -7.38
C VAL A 64 -8.43 11.63 -6.60
N SER A 65 -8.77 10.59 -5.85
CA SER A 65 -7.80 9.78 -5.13
C SER A 65 -8.03 8.30 -5.35
N ASP A 66 -6.95 7.57 -5.63
CA ASP A 66 -6.90 6.10 -5.63
C ASP A 66 -5.98 5.68 -4.48
N CYS A 67 -6.53 4.99 -3.47
CA CYS A 67 -5.84 4.68 -2.23
C CYS A 67 -5.61 3.18 -2.06
N TYR A 68 -4.35 2.85 -1.77
CA TYR A 68 -3.80 1.51 -1.69
C TYR A 68 -3.32 1.23 -0.28
N GLU A 69 -3.32 -0.04 0.09
CA GLU A 69 -2.74 -0.52 1.35
C GLU A 69 -1.66 -1.57 1.07
N ASN A 70 -0.62 -1.59 1.90
CA ASN A 70 0.27 -2.74 1.98
C ASN A 70 -0.41 -3.87 2.80
N GLN A 71 -0.97 -4.87 2.11
CA GLN A 71 -1.51 -6.07 2.74
C GLN A 71 -0.50 -7.22 2.66
N ALA A 72 0.26 -7.43 3.74
CA ALA A 72 1.25 -8.49 3.85
C ALA A 72 2.25 -8.54 2.67
N GLY A 73 2.80 -7.38 2.33
CA GLY A 73 3.72 -7.21 1.20
C GLY A 73 3.04 -7.11 -0.16
N GLN A 74 1.71 -7.09 -0.23
CA GLN A 74 0.96 -6.87 -1.47
C GLN A 74 0.43 -5.44 -1.55
N MET A 75 0.61 -4.81 -2.71
CA MET A 75 -0.01 -3.54 -3.04
C MET A 75 -1.47 -3.81 -3.44
N VAL A 76 -2.43 -3.38 -2.62
CA VAL A 76 -3.86 -3.64 -2.86
C VAL A 76 -4.61 -2.31 -2.96
N LEU A 77 -5.35 -2.09 -4.05
CA LEU A 77 -6.24 -0.94 -4.18
C LEU A 77 -7.48 -1.17 -3.30
N MET A 78 -7.70 -0.29 -2.33
CA MET A 78 -8.72 -0.45 -1.30
C MET A 78 -9.95 0.40 -1.59
N HIS A 79 -9.74 1.68 -1.90
CA HIS A 79 -10.82 2.61 -2.19
C HIS A 79 -10.39 3.72 -3.13
N ALA A 80 -11.39 4.39 -3.70
CA ALA A 80 -11.20 5.59 -4.50
C ALA A 80 -12.27 6.63 -4.18
N HIS A 81 -11.93 7.92 -4.28
CA HIS A 81 -12.87 9.04 -4.16
C HIS A 81 -12.99 9.77 -5.49
N LEU A 82 -14.22 9.90 -5.98
CA LEU A 82 -14.57 10.49 -7.27
C LEU A 82 -15.65 11.55 -7.03
N PRO A 83 -15.30 12.85 -7.01
CA PRO A 83 -16.25 13.93 -6.68
C PRO A 83 -17.36 14.20 -7.70
N ASP A 84 -17.37 13.52 -8.85
CA ASP A 84 -18.36 13.68 -9.92
C ASP A 84 -18.38 12.41 -10.80
N PHE A 85 -19.51 12.15 -11.45
CA PHE A 85 -19.65 11.14 -12.50
C PHE A 85 -19.19 11.70 -13.86
N ALA A 86 -17.99 12.27 -13.87
CA ALA A 86 -17.42 12.86 -15.08
C ALA A 86 -16.96 11.75 -16.05
N ALA A 87 -16.70 12.13 -17.30
CA ALA A 87 -16.26 11.19 -18.32
C ALA A 87 -14.97 10.44 -17.89
N GLY A 88 -15.02 9.10 -17.88
CA GLY A 88 -13.89 8.25 -17.47
C GLY A 88 -13.82 7.97 -15.97
N LEU A 89 -14.78 8.46 -15.19
CA LEU A 89 -14.92 8.26 -13.74
C LEU A 89 -16.20 7.48 -13.44
N ASP A 90 -16.40 6.33 -14.08
CA ASP A 90 -17.57 5.47 -13.85
C ASP A 90 -17.23 4.30 -12.92
N HIS A 91 -18.19 3.88 -12.11
CA HIS A 91 -18.07 2.66 -11.32
C HIS A 91 -18.29 1.43 -12.20
N ILE A 92 -17.38 0.45 -12.10
CA ILE A 92 -17.54 -0.85 -12.74
C ILE A 92 -18.35 -1.75 -11.79
N PRO A 93 -19.56 -2.21 -12.17
CA PRO A 93 -20.36 -3.08 -11.31
C PRO A 93 -19.58 -4.34 -10.89
N GLY A 94 -19.63 -4.67 -9.60
CA GLY A 94 -18.91 -5.80 -9.02
C GLY A 94 -17.47 -5.49 -8.60
N ARG A 95 -16.94 -4.29 -8.88
CA ARG A 95 -15.62 -3.84 -8.43
C ARG A 95 -15.76 -2.91 -7.22
N GLY A 96 -15.92 -3.50 -6.04
CA GLY A 96 -16.19 -2.76 -4.80
C GLY A 96 -17.63 -2.24 -4.69
N ARG A 97 -17.88 -1.42 -3.67
CA ARG A 97 -19.19 -0.84 -3.33
C ARG A 97 -19.16 0.67 -3.50
N GLN A 98 -19.98 1.20 -4.41
CA GLN A 98 -20.19 2.63 -4.53
C GLN A 98 -21.06 3.15 -3.37
N VAL A 99 -20.61 4.23 -2.72
CA VAL A 99 -21.36 4.97 -1.71
C VAL A 99 -21.24 6.46 -1.99
N THR A 100 -22.32 7.22 -1.76
CA THR A 100 -22.26 8.68 -1.92
C THR A 100 -21.28 9.30 -0.93
N ASP A 101 -20.58 10.35 -1.35
CA ASP A 101 -19.76 11.19 -0.46
C ASP A 101 -20.56 12.31 0.23
N GLY A 102 -21.87 12.42 -0.07
CA GLY A 102 -22.75 13.47 0.45
C GLY A 102 -22.59 14.85 -0.19
N GLN A 103 -21.69 15.02 -1.15
CA GLN A 103 -21.37 16.28 -1.83
C GLN A 103 -21.59 16.23 -3.36
N GLY A 104 -22.25 15.18 -3.84
CA GLY A 104 -22.55 14.97 -5.27
C GLY A 104 -21.60 14.01 -5.97
N GLY A 105 -20.53 13.59 -5.29
CA GLY A 105 -19.63 12.53 -5.72
C GLY A 105 -19.87 11.22 -4.98
N TYR A 106 -18.87 10.35 -5.04
CA TYR A 106 -18.94 9.03 -4.45
C TYR A 106 -17.56 8.46 -4.11
N PHE A 107 -17.56 7.54 -3.15
CA PHE A 107 -16.46 6.61 -2.93
C PHE A 107 -16.77 5.27 -3.59
N ILE A 108 -15.74 4.58 -4.06
CA ILE A 108 -15.79 3.15 -4.30
C ILE A 108 -15.00 2.51 -3.17
N LEU A 109 -15.70 1.86 -2.24
CA LEU A 109 -15.10 1.19 -1.09
C LEU A 109 -14.93 -0.31 -1.37
N ASP A 110 -14.14 -0.99 -0.54
CA ASP A 110 -13.96 -2.44 -0.56
C ASP A 110 -13.56 -3.00 -1.94
N ILE A 111 -12.71 -2.29 -2.68
CA ILE A 111 -12.23 -2.71 -4.00
C ILE A 111 -11.40 -4.01 -3.87
N ASN A 112 -10.50 -4.07 -2.89
CA ASN A 112 -9.67 -5.23 -2.56
C ASN A 112 -8.94 -5.83 -3.77
N GLU A 113 -8.45 -5.00 -4.67
CA GLU A 113 -7.84 -5.44 -5.93
C GLU A 113 -6.32 -5.43 -5.82
N PRO A 114 -5.65 -6.60 -5.81
CA PRO A 114 -4.20 -6.65 -5.77
C PRO A 114 -3.63 -6.13 -7.10
N VAL A 115 -2.62 -5.27 -7.01
CA VAL A 115 -1.87 -4.80 -8.16
C VAL A 115 -0.93 -5.92 -8.64
N PRO A 116 -1.07 -6.40 -9.89
CA PRO A 116 -0.21 -7.45 -10.41
C PRO A 116 1.27 -7.06 -10.32
N GLY A 117 2.07 -7.91 -9.68
CA GLY A 117 3.52 -7.70 -9.53
C GLY A 117 3.90 -6.52 -8.61
N ASN A 118 2.98 -6.03 -7.77
CA ASN A 118 3.20 -4.94 -6.83
C ASN A 118 3.71 -3.64 -7.48
N ALA A 119 3.42 -3.45 -8.76
CA ALA A 119 3.88 -2.28 -9.49
C ALA A 119 3.03 -1.98 -10.72
N TYR A 120 2.98 -0.72 -11.08
CA TYR A 120 2.41 -0.25 -12.34
C TYR A 120 3.18 0.95 -12.87
N VAL A 121 2.92 1.29 -14.13
CA VAL A 121 3.46 2.50 -14.76
C VAL A 121 2.35 3.54 -14.85
N LEU A 122 2.59 4.70 -14.26
CA LEU A 122 1.78 5.89 -14.39
C LEU A 122 2.48 6.87 -15.34
N ARG A 123 1.69 7.59 -16.14
CA ARG A 123 2.18 8.76 -16.89
C ARG A 123 1.58 10.02 -16.26
N PRO A 124 2.33 10.73 -15.41
CA PRO A 124 1.82 11.94 -14.77
C PRO A 124 1.35 12.96 -15.80
N GLY A 125 0.12 13.45 -15.63
CA GLY A 125 -0.37 14.59 -16.41
C GLY A 125 0.44 15.86 -16.16
N GLU A 126 0.25 16.88 -16.98
CA GLU A 126 0.95 18.16 -16.80
C GLU A 126 0.13 19.18 -16.02
N GLY A 127 0.83 20.20 -15.51
CA GLY A 127 0.20 21.40 -14.96
C GLY A 127 -0.86 21.07 -13.92
N ALA A 128 -2.08 21.52 -14.16
CA ALA A 128 -3.19 21.39 -13.22
C ALA A 128 -3.65 19.94 -12.97
N VAL A 129 -3.27 18.95 -13.79
CA VAL A 129 -3.62 17.55 -13.53
C VAL A 129 -2.88 17.00 -12.30
N ASP A 130 -1.66 17.47 -12.07
CA ASP A 130 -0.85 17.27 -10.83
C ASP A 130 -1.00 15.91 -10.13
N HIS A 131 -0.48 14.85 -10.75
CA HIS A 131 -0.38 13.54 -10.12
C HIS A 131 0.65 13.58 -8.99
N ARG A 132 0.23 13.13 -7.82
CA ARG A 132 1.02 13.13 -6.58
C ARG A 132 0.92 11.78 -5.89
N LEU A 133 1.98 11.42 -5.17
CA LEU A 133 1.95 10.36 -4.17
C LEU A 133 1.78 10.96 -2.79
N GLN A 134 0.91 10.37 -1.98
CA GLN A 134 0.73 10.73 -0.58
C GLN A 134 0.88 9.50 0.32
N VAL A 135 1.71 9.63 1.36
CA VAL A 135 1.85 8.66 2.47
C VAL A 135 1.75 9.44 3.77
N GLY A 136 0.68 9.22 4.55
CA GLY A 136 0.38 10.08 5.69
C GLY A 136 0.30 11.56 5.31
N GLU A 137 1.12 12.40 5.92
CA GLU A 137 1.22 13.84 5.61
C GLU A 137 2.21 14.16 4.48
N ALA A 138 3.07 13.21 4.09
CA ALA A 138 4.07 13.44 3.07
C ALA A 138 3.45 13.38 1.67
N VAL A 139 3.71 14.40 0.84
CA VAL A 139 3.19 14.49 -0.53
C VAL A 139 4.32 14.83 -1.50
N VAL A 140 4.45 14.07 -2.58
CA VAL A 140 5.41 14.33 -3.68
C VAL A 140 4.67 14.43 -5.00
N SER A 141 4.82 15.55 -5.71
CA SER A 141 4.27 15.73 -7.06
C SER A 141 5.15 15.04 -8.10
N LEU A 142 4.58 14.03 -8.76
CA LEU A 142 5.20 13.36 -9.90
C LEU A 142 5.12 14.24 -11.15
N SER A 143 4.02 14.98 -11.30
CA SER A 143 3.83 15.92 -12.41
C SER A 143 4.84 17.06 -12.42
N ALA A 144 5.32 17.51 -11.26
CA ALA A 144 6.34 18.56 -11.17
C ALA A 144 7.72 18.13 -11.69
N VAL A 145 8.03 16.83 -11.63
CA VAL A 145 9.39 16.32 -11.89
C VAL A 145 9.49 15.37 -13.06
N ALA A 146 8.38 14.74 -13.48
CA ALA A 146 8.32 13.78 -14.58
C ALA A 146 7.01 13.92 -15.39
N PRO A 147 6.64 15.13 -15.86
CA PRO A 147 5.41 15.35 -16.62
C PRO A 147 5.43 14.57 -17.95
N ARG A 148 4.36 13.82 -18.22
CA ARG A 148 4.17 12.92 -19.39
C ARG A 148 5.16 11.77 -19.52
N GLU A 149 6.12 11.65 -18.62
CA GLU A 149 7.10 10.56 -18.60
C GLU A 149 6.51 9.26 -18.04
N ARG A 150 7.20 8.14 -18.25
CA ARG A 150 6.86 6.86 -17.62
C ARG A 150 7.43 6.85 -16.20
N VAL A 151 6.57 6.84 -15.21
CA VAL A 151 6.95 6.66 -13.80
C VAL A 151 6.48 5.29 -13.35
N ARG A 152 7.42 4.45 -12.91
CA ARG A 152 7.08 3.17 -12.28
C ARG A 152 6.87 3.39 -10.79
N ILE A 153 5.70 3.02 -10.29
CA ILE A 153 5.36 3.02 -8.86
C ILE A 153 5.36 1.57 -8.39
N ALA A 154 6.04 1.28 -7.30
CA ALA A 154 6.24 -0.09 -6.86
C ALA A 154 6.34 -0.22 -5.34
N LEU A 155 5.72 -1.27 -4.81
CA LEU A 155 5.93 -1.75 -3.45
C LEU A 155 7.02 -2.83 -3.51
N LEU A 156 8.16 -2.53 -2.90
CA LEU A 156 9.30 -3.44 -2.83
C LEU A 156 9.30 -4.10 -1.46
N GLY A 157 9.45 -5.43 -1.44
CA GLY A 157 9.68 -6.16 -0.20
C GLY A 157 10.94 -5.65 0.49
N SER A 158 10.97 -5.74 1.82
CA SER A 158 12.21 -5.58 2.56
C SER A 158 13.20 -6.62 2.03
N ILE A 159 14.31 -6.16 1.44
CA ILE A 159 15.40 -7.06 1.06
C ILE A 159 15.89 -7.68 2.37
N GLU A 160 15.70 -8.99 2.55
CA GLU A 160 16.51 -9.75 3.51
C GLU A 160 17.96 -9.56 3.08
N GLN A 161 18.73 -8.82 3.89
CA GLN A 161 20.18 -8.75 3.75
C GLN A 161 20.79 -10.09 4.17
#